data_AF-A0A485B2Q5-F1
#
_entry.id   AF-A0A485B2Q5-F1
#
_cell.length_a   1.000
_cell.length_b   1.000
_cell.length_c   1.000
_cell.angle_alpha   90.00
_cell.angle_beta   90.00
_cell.angle_gamma   90.00
#
_symmetry.space_group_name_H-M   'P 1'
#
loop_
_entity.id
_entity.type
_entity.pdbx_description
1 polymer ?
#
loop_
_entity_poly.entity_id
_entity_poly.type
_entity_poly.pdbx_seq_one_letter_code
_entity_poly.pdbx_strand_id
1 'polypeptide(L)'
;MPRLPPPRCCNRCRGWGWGKRRSTPLLLTLTGGLTLAPICLVFWHYLTSTIWLPLGPAVVSQPVNWRGRHLVWYLLLFSVSLWLQLGLPNELSRFTPFCLALPIIALAWHYGWQGALIATLMNAIALIASQTWHDHPVDLLLSLLAQSLTGLLLGAGIQRLRELNQSLQNELARNHRLAERLLETEESVRRDVARELHDDIGQTITAIRTQAGIVQRLAPGNTGVKQSGAHIEQLSLGVYDSVRRLLGRLRPRQLDDLTLEQAIRSLLREMELESRGIVSHLDWRIDESALSEGLRVTLFRVCQEG
;
A
#
# COMPACT_ATOMS: atom_id res chain seq x y z
N MET A 1 93.94 -28.21 21.58
CA MET A 1 92.79 -27.42 21.08
C MET A 1 91.49 -28.05 21.59
N PRO A 2 90.50 -27.24 21.98
CA PRO A 2 89.57 -27.54 23.07
C PRO A 2 88.35 -28.36 22.65
N ARG A 3 87.79 -29.10 23.62
CA ARG A 3 86.51 -29.81 23.56
C ARG A 3 85.35 -28.80 23.50
N LEU A 4 84.45 -28.95 22.53
CA LEU A 4 83.16 -28.24 22.47
C LEU A 4 82.02 -29.14 22.98
N PRO A 5 81.04 -28.59 23.72
CA PRO A 5 79.96 -29.34 24.40
C PRO A 5 78.75 -29.61 23.48
N PRO A 6 77.82 -30.51 23.87
CA PRO A 6 76.60 -30.77 23.11
C PRO A 6 75.60 -29.60 23.20
N PRO A 7 74.74 -29.40 22.18
CA PRO A 7 73.72 -28.37 22.21
C PRO A 7 72.59 -28.72 23.20
N ARG A 8 72.21 -27.70 23.96
CA ARG A 8 71.24 -27.69 25.06
C ARG A 8 69.84 -28.13 24.62
N CYS A 9 69.20 -28.99 25.41
CA CYS A 9 67.75 -29.10 25.47
C CYS A 9 67.13 -27.71 25.72
N CYS A 10 66.25 -27.27 24.83
CA CYS A 10 65.41 -26.10 25.05
C CYS A 10 63.95 -26.54 25.22
N ASN A 11 63.48 -26.47 26.48
CA ASN A 11 62.10 -26.66 26.91
C ASN A 11 61.17 -25.60 26.31
N ARG A 12 60.67 -25.81 25.09
CA ARG A 12 59.58 -24.96 24.54
C ARG A 12 58.55 -25.72 23.71
N CYS A 13 58.10 -26.86 24.23
CA CYS A 13 56.87 -27.53 23.79
C CYS A 13 55.87 -27.60 24.94
N ARG A 14 55.34 -26.45 25.36
CA ARG A 14 54.16 -26.36 26.24
C ARG A 14 53.64 -24.92 26.20
N GLY A 15 52.60 -24.65 25.40
CA GLY A 15 52.04 -23.30 25.39
C GLY A 15 50.83 -23.02 24.50
N TRP A 16 50.48 -23.86 23.53
CA TRP A 16 49.43 -23.53 22.54
C TRP A 16 48.31 -24.60 22.43
N GLY A 17 48.04 -25.35 23.51
CA GLY A 17 47.01 -26.39 23.52
C GLY A 17 45.80 -26.12 24.44
N TRP A 18 45.89 -25.13 25.33
CA TRP A 18 44.91 -24.97 26.43
C TRP A 18 43.74 -24.02 26.11
N GLY A 19 43.92 -23.05 25.20
CA GLY A 19 42.84 -22.14 24.79
C GLY A 19 41.81 -22.78 23.85
N LYS A 20 42.25 -23.66 22.93
CA LYS A 20 41.40 -24.31 21.91
C LYS A 20 40.47 -25.40 22.49
N ARG A 21 40.84 -26.05 23.60
CA ARG A 21 40.02 -27.11 24.23
C ARG A 21 38.91 -26.60 25.16
N ARG A 22 39.01 -25.37 25.67
CA ARG A 22 38.03 -24.81 26.62
C ARG A 22 36.91 -24.03 25.93
N SER A 23 37.17 -23.48 24.74
CA SER A 23 36.20 -22.72 23.94
C SER A 23 35.29 -23.60 23.08
N THR A 24 35.73 -24.80 22.67
CA THR A 24 34.93 -25.75 21.87
C THR A 24 33.61 -26.19 22.51
N PRO A 25 33.52 -26.58 23.80
CA PRO A 25 32.24 -26.94 24.39
C PRO A 25 31.28 -25.75 24.50
N LEU A 26 31.81 -24.54 24.71
CA LEU A 26 31.01 -23.31 24.81
C LEU A 26 30.50 -22.86 23.44
N LEU A 27 31.30 -23.01 22.38
CA LEU A 27 30.87 -22.82 20.99
C LEU A 27 29.79 -23.83 20.59
N LEU A 28 29.93 -25.10 20.99
CA LEU A 28 28.98 -26.16 20.69
C LEU A 28 27.59 -25.88 21.31
N THR A 29 27.55 -25.46 22.58
CA THR A 29 26.28 -25.12 23.25
C THR A 29 25.65 -23.87 22.63
N LEU A 30 26.46 -22.89 22.22
CA LEU A 30 25.98 -21.69 21.55
C LEU A 30 25.41 -22.01 20.15
N THR A 31 26.08 -22.86 19.36
CA THR A 31 25.57 -23.34 18.06
C THR A 31 24.27 -24.10 18.19
N GLY A 32 24.19 -25.02 19.16
CA GLY A 32 22.99 -25.80 19.42
C GLY A 32 21.82 -24.90 19.83
N GLY A 33 22.07 -23.95 20.74
CA GLY A 33 21.07 -22.98 21.17
C GLY A 33 20.55 -22.10 20.03
N LEU A 34 21.45 -21.54 19.20
CA LEU A 34 21.09 -20.63 18.12
C LEU A 34 20.39 -21.33 16.94
N THR A 35 20.62 -22.63 16.74
CA THR A 35 19.94 -23.43 15.71
C THR A 35 18.59 -23.96 16.21
N LEU A 36 18.51 -24.42 17.47
CA LEU A 36 17.27 -24.96 18.04
C LEU A 36 16.25 -23.88 18.41
N ALA A 37 16.69 -22.74 18.95
CA ALA A 37 15.79 -21.66 19.36
C ALA A 37 14.85 -21.20 18.24
N PRO A 38 15.31 -20.90 17.01
CA PRO A 38 14.41 -20.50 15.93
C PRO A 38 13.51 -21.64 15.44
N ILE A 39 13.93 -22.91 15.49
CA ILE A 39 13.07 -24.05 15.16
C ILE A 39 11.92 -24.15 16.16
N CYS A 40 12.22 -24.01 17.45
CA CYS A 40 11.21 -23.97 18.51
C CYS A 40 10.27 -22.76 18.35
N LEU A 41 10.80 -21.61 17.92
CA LEU A 41 10.02 -20.40 17.66
C LEU A 41 9.11 -20.57 16.44
N VAL A 42 9.57 -21.24 15.37
CA VAL A 42 8.71 -21.62 14.22
C VAL A 42 7.60 -22.53 14.67
N PHE A 43 7.94 -23.57 15.43
CA PHE A 43 6.97 -24.56 15.89
C PHE A 43 5.93 -23.92 16.80
N TRP A 44 6.37 -23.06 17.74
CA TRP A 44 5.50 -22.27 18.60
C TRP A 44 4.62 -21.31 17.80
N HIS A 45 5.19 -20.55 16.85
CA HIS A 45 4.44 -19.64 16.00
C HIS A 45 3.42 -20.40 15.14
N TYR A 46 3.79 -21.54 14.56
CA TYR A 46 2.87 -22.38 13.80
C TYR A 46 1.70 -22.84 14.68
N LEU A 47 1.98 -23.38 15.88
CA LEU A 47 0.98 -23.82 16.85
C LEU A 47 0.05 -22.70 17.35
N THR A 48 0.56 -21.47 17.48
CA THR A 48 -0.19 -20.32 18.01
C THR A 48 -0.89 -19.49 16.93
N SER A 49 -0.40 -19.49 15.69
CA SER A 49 -0.97 -18.74 14.56
C SER A 49 -1.98 -19.54 13.74
N THR A 50 -1.96 -20.87 13.81
CA THR A 50 -3.10 -21.67 13.36
C THR A 50 -4.27 -21.42 14.30
N ILE A 51 -5.18 -20.56 13.89
CA ILE A 51 -6.53 -20.47 14.48
C ILE A 51 -7.05 -21.90 14.51
N TRP A 52 -7.22 -22.47 15.70
CA TRP A 52 -7.85 -23.77 15.88
C TRP A 52 -9.32 -23.63 15.46
N LEU A 53 -9.58 -23.69 14.15
CA LEU A 53 -10.93 -23.83 13.64
C LEU A 53 -11.44 -25.19 14.14
N PRO A 54 -12.62 -25.26 14.78
CA PRO A 54 -13.24 -26.55 15.05
C PRO A 54 -13.36 -27.30 13.72
N LEU A 55 -12.98 -28.57 13.69
CA LEU A 55 -13.01 -29.44 12.50
C LEU A 55 -14.44 -29.55 11.97
N GLY A 56 -14.86 -28.58 11.15
CA GLY A 56 -16.09 -28.62 10.39
C GLY A 56 -15.88 -29.40 9.09
N PRO A 57 -16.88 -30.14 8.59
CA PRO A 57 -16.78 -30.93 7.36
C PRO A 57 -16.46 -30.11 6.09
N ALA A 58 -16.50 -28.78 6.16
CA ALA A 58 -16.12 -27.87 5.08
C ALA A 58 -14.60 -27.69 4.88
N VAL A 59 -13.74 -28.13 5.82
CA VAL A 59 -12.27 -28.03 5.69
C VAL A 59 -11.69 -29.11 4.75
N VAL A 60 -12.45 -30.19 4.50
CA VAL A 60 -12.01 -31.32 3.66
C VAL A 60 -11.96 -30.95 2.16
N SER A 61 -12.66 -29.90 1.74
CA SER A 61 -12.76 -29.52 0.31
C SER A 61 -11.90 -28.31 -0.09
N GLN A 62 -11.02 -27.79 0.76
CA GLN A 62 -10.02 -26.83 0.30
C GLN A 62 -8.93 -27.60 -0.44
N PRO A 63 -8.77 -27.43 -1.77
CA PRO A 63 -7.66 -28.06 -2.46
C PRO A 63 -6.39 -27.48 -1.85
N VAL A 64 -5.61 -28.34 -1.20
CA VAL A 64 -4.25 -28.02 -0.80
C VAL A 64 -3.53 -27.68 -2.08
N ASN A 65 -3.42 -26.37 -2.36
CA ASN A 65 -2.74 -25.86 -3.52
C ASN A 65 -1.27 -26.14 -3.28
N TRP A 66 -0.83 -27.35 -3.62
CA TRP A 66 0.54 -27.78 -3.49
C TRP A 66 1.35 -26.81 -4.31
N ARG A 67 2.00 -25.89 -3.60
CA ARG A 67 3.02 -24.96 -4.06
C ARG A 67 4.26 -25.74 -4.54
N GLY A 68 4.09 -26.80 -5.34
CA GLY A 68 5.15 -27.67 -5.84
C GLY A 68 6.20 -26.89 -6.62
N ARG A 69 5.79 -25.82 -7.33
CA ARG A 69 6.72 -24.88 -7.96
C ARG A 69 7.72 -24.28 -6.97
N HIS A 70 7.28 -23.96 -5.76
CA HIS A 70 8.13 -23.43 -4.71
C HIS A 70 9.08 -24.52 -4.19
N LEU A 71 8.58 -25.73 -3.92
CA LEU A 71 9.39 -26.90 -3.54
C LEU A 71 10.48 -27.23 -4.58
N VAL A 72 10.15 -27.15 -5.87
CA VAL A 72 11.09 -27.38 -6.98
C VAL A 72 12.19 -26.33 -6.97
N TRP A 73 11.86 -25.05 -6.79
CA TRP A 73 12.87 -24.00 -6.64
C TRP A 73 13.76 -24.20 -5.40
N TYR A 74 13.19 -24.66 -4.27
CA TYR A 74 13.97 -25.02 -3.08
C TYR A 74 14.97 -26.15 -3.37
N LEU A 75 14.50 -27.25 -3.96
CA LEU A 75 15.32 -28.41 -4.30
C LEU A 75 16.41 -28.07 -5.32
N LEU A 76 16.09 -27.26 -6.33
CA LEU A 76 17.04 -26.80 -7.34
C LEU A 76 18.13 -25.94 -6.71
N LEU A 77 17.76 -24.93 -5.92
CA LEU A 77 18.71 -24.01 -5.30
C LEU A 77 19.61 -24.74 -4.29
N PHE A 78 19.05 -25.72 -3.56
CA PHE A 78 19.82 -26.60 -2.69
C PHE A 78 20.77 -27.52 -3.45
N SER A 79 20.32 -28.13 -4.55
CA SER A 79 21.17 -28.99 -5.40
C SER A 79 22.33 -28.21 -6.02
N VAL A 80 22.08 -26.98 -6.48
CA VAL A 80 23.12 -26.07 -6.96
C VAL A 80 24.10 -25.70 -5.85
N SER A 81 23.61 -25.39 -4.64
CA SER A 81 24.44 -25.09 -3.48
C SER A 81 25.34 -26.28 -3.10
N LEU A 82 24.79 -27.49 -3.06
CA LEU A 82 25.52 -28.72 -2.76
C LEU A 82 26.57 -29.03 -3.84
N TRP A 83 26.21 -28.87 -5.12
CA TRP A 83 27.13 -29.05 -6.24
C TRP A 83 28.31 -28.07 -6.18
N LEU A 84 28.03 -26.80 -5.86
CA LEU A 84 29.06 -25.78 -5.71
C LEU A 84 30.02 -26.13 -4.56
N GLN A 85 29.51 -26.65 -3.44
CA GLN A 85 30.31 -27.06 -2.29
C GLN A 85 31.21 -28.27 -2.58
N LEU A 86 30.69 -29.28 -3.27
CA LEU A 86 31.44 -30.50 -3.59
C LEU A 86 32.47 -30.29 -4.71
N GLY A 87 32.27 -29.29 -5.57
CA GLY A 87 33.17 -28.96 -6.69
C GLY A 87 34.28 -27.96 -6.36
N LEU A 88 34.26 -27.30 -5.19
CA LEU A 88 35.25 -26.29 -4.82
C LEU A 88 36.59 -26.94 -4.43
N PRO A 89 37.72 -26.59 -5.10
CA PRO A 89 39.04 -27.09 -4.71
C PRO A 89 39.43 -26.61 -3.30
N ASN A 90 40.25 -27.39 -2.58
CA ASN A 90 40.59 -27.14 -1.17
C ASN A 90 41.15 -25.73 -0.88
N GLU A 91 41.81 -25.10 -1.86
CA GLU A 91 42.31 -23.71 -1.81
C GLU A 91 41.18 -22.67 -1.66
N LEU A 92 40.00 -22.95 -2.21
CA LEU A 92 38.83 -22.06 -2.24
C LEU A 92 37.81 -22.37 -1.13
N SER A 93 38.08 -23.34 -0.26
CA SER A 93 37.22 -23.73 0.88
C SER A 93 36.87 -22.56 1.82
N ARG A 94 37.69 -21.50 1.85
CA ARG A 94 37.44 -20.27 2.61
C ARG A 94 36.23 -19.46 2.10
N PHE A 95 35.79 -19.68 0.86
CA PHE A 95 34.63 -18.99 0.27
C PHE A 95 33.29 -19.70 0.51
N THR A 96 33.30 -20.92 1.05
CA THR A 96 32.12 -21.71 1.43
C THR A 96 31.03 -20.91 2.17
N PRO A 97 31.33 -20.07 3.19
CA PRO A 97 30.29 -19.29 3.88
C PRO A 97 29.59 -18.25 2.99
N PHE A 98 30.26 -17.67 2.00
CA PHE A 98 29.63 -16.73 1.05
C PHE A 98 28.65 -17.44 0.12
N CYS A 99 29.01 -18.62 -0.37
CA CYS A 99 28.14 -19.44 -1.22
C CYS A 99 26.87 -19.86 -0.48
N LEU A 100 26.98 -20.15 0.81
CA LEU A 100 25.86 -20.55 1.66
C LEU A 100 24.95 -19.39 2.08
N ALA A 101 25.41 -18.13 1.98
CA ALA A 101 24.56 -16.98 2.24
C ALA A 101 23.53 -16.74 1.12
N LEU A 102 23.86 -17.10 -0.13
CA LEU A 102 22.99 -16.87 -1.29
C LEU A 102 21.62 -17.58 -1.18
N PRO A 103 21.54 -18.87 -0.83
CA PRO A 103 20.26 -19.55 -0.57
C PRO A 103 19.44 -18.86 0.52
N ILE A 104 20.09 -18.45 1.61
CA ILE A 104 19.43 -17.82 2.76
C ILE A 104 18.79 -16.50 2.33
N ILE A 105 19.53 -15.65 1.60
CA ILE A 105 19.03 -14.36 1.13
C ILE A 105 17.88 -14.55 0.13
N ALA A 106 18.04 -15.44 -0.86
CA ALA A 106 17.02 -15.68 -1.88
C ALA A 106 15.71 -16.20 -1.28
N LEU A 107 15.80 -17.13 -0.33
CA LEU A 107 14.64 -17.73 0.31
C LEU A 107 14.01 -16.81 1.34
N ALA A 108 14.80 -16.01 2.05
CA ALA A 108 14.28 -14.96 2.91
C ALA A 108 13.55 -13.87 2.12
N TRP A 109 14.09 -13.48 0.95
CA TRP A 109 13.44 -12.49 0.09
C TRP A 109 12.07 -12.93 -0.40
N HIS A 110 11.93 -14.21 -0.77
CA HIS A 110 10.68 -14.71 -1.33
C HIS A 110 9.69 -15.13 -0.23
N TYR A 111 10.13 -15.87 0.78
CA TYR A 111 9.25 -16.51 1.78
C TYR A 111 9.37 -15.90 3.19
N GLY A 112 10.09 -14.80 3.34
CA GLY A 112 10.29 -14.13 4.63
C GLY A 112 11.07 -15.01 5.61
N TRP A 113 10.72 -14.92 6.89
CA TRP A 113 11.44 -15.62 7.96
C TRP A 113 11.40 -17.15 7.85
N GLN A 114 10.32 -17.74 7.33
CA GLN A 114 10.19 -19.19 7.16
C GLN A 114 11.21 -19.74 6.14
N GLY A 115 11.37 -19.06 5.01
CA GLY A 115 12.35 -19.44 3.99
C GLY A 115 13.78 -19.30 4.48
N ALA A 116 14.08 -18.24 5.23
CA ALA A 116 15.38 -18.03 5.84
C ALA A 116 15.76 -19.19 6.78
N LEU A 117 14.80 -19.67 7.59
CA LEU A 117 15.04 -20.76 8.54
C LEU A 117 15.16 -22.13 7.87
N ILE A 118 14.37 -22.41 6.83
CA ILE A 118 14.53 -23.65 6.05
C ILE A 118 15.90 -23.65 5.36
N ALA A 119 16.32 -22.52 4.80
CA ALA A 119 17.62 -22.38 4.14
C ALA A 119 18.79 -22.60 5.11
N THR A 120 18.73 -22.04 6.32
CA THR A 120 19.78 -22.23 7.33
C THR A 120 19.84 -23.68 7.82
N LEU A 121 18.69 -24.35 7.98
CA LEU A 121 18.63 -25.77 8.31
C LEU A 121 19.25 -26.66 7.22
N MET A 122 18.87 -26.43 5.96
CA MET A 122 19.42 -27.19 4.84
C MET A 122 20.93 -27.00 4.70
N ASN A 123 21.41 -25.76 4.84
CA ASN A 123 22.84 -25.46 4.81
C ASN A 123 23.59 -26.12 5.98
N ALA A 124 22.99 -26.17 7.17
CA ALA A 124 23.57 -26.87 8.31
C ALA A 124 23.74 -28.37 8.02
N ILE A 125 22.73 -29.01 7.42
CA ILE A 125 22.81 -30.42 7.01
C ILE A 125 23.90 -30.61 5.96
N ALA A 126 23.98 -29.74 4.95
CA ALA A 126 24.99 -29.82 3.90
C ALA A 126 26.42 -29.70 4.45
N LEU A 127 26.65 -28.77 5.38
CA LEU A 127 27.93 -28.58 6.08
C LEU A 127 28.32 -29.77 6.97
N ILE A 128 27.35 -30.43 7.59
CA ILE A 128 27.60 -31.66 8.36
C ILE A 128 27.92 -32.83 7.40
N ALA A 129 27.21 -32.92 6.27
CA ALA A 129 27.39 -33.96 5.28
C ALA A 129 28.73 -33.85 4.51
N SER A 130 29.28 -32.64 4.35
CA SER A 130 30.59 -32.42 3.70
C SER A 130 31.80 -32.92 4.50
N GLN A 131 31.59 -33.52 5.68
CA GLN A 131 32.63 -34.09 6.56
C GLN A 131 33.75 -33.13 7.00
N THR A 132 33.58 -31.82 6.75
CA THR A 132 34.50 -30.74 7.13
C THR A 132 34.78 -30.67 8.64
N TRP A 133 33.99 -31.38 9.47
CA TRP A 133 34.21 -31.48 10.91
C TRP A 133 35.52 -32.19 11.27
N HIS A 134 36.02 -33.11 10.42
CA HIS A 134 37.19 -33.93 10.74
C HIS A 134 38.47 -33.09 10.80
N ASP A 135 38.64 -32.17 9.86
CA ASP A 135 39.85 -31.35 9.76
C ASP A 135 39.77 -30.08 10.63
N HIS A 136 38.61 -29.40 10.62
CA HIS A 136 38.47 -28.08 11.25
C HIS A 136 37.11 -27.90 11.98
N PRO A 137 36.94 -28.48 13.19
CA PRO A 137 35.66 -28.44 13.90
C PRO A 137 35.25 -27.04 14.38
N VAL A 138 36.21 -26.15 14.65
CA VAL A 138 35.92 -24.78 15.11
C VAL A 138 35.34 -23.92 13.97
N ASP A 139 35.86 -24.06 12.76
CA ASP A 139 35.42 -23.27 11.60
C ASP A 139 34.01 -23.69 11.16
N LEU A 140 33.67 -24.97 11.30
CA LEU A 140 32.31 -25.49 11.12
C LEU A 140 31.34 -24.82 12.11
N LEU A 141 31.67 -24.78 13.41
CA LEU A 141 30.81 -24.17 14.43
C LEU A 141 30.61 -22.66 14.20
N LEU A 142 31.68 -21.94 13.83
CA LEU A 142 31.59 -20.51 13.50
C LEU A 142 30.73 -20.26 12.25
N SER A 143 30.83 -21.11 11.23
CA SER A 143 30.00 -20.99 10.02
C SER A 143 28.52 -21.23 10.29
N LEU A 144 28.19 -22.22 11.13
CA LEU A 144 26.81 -22.51 11.55
C LEU A 144 26.23 -21.35 12.37
N LEU A 145 26.99 -20.80 13.32
CA LEU A 145 26.56 -19.62 14.09
C LEU A 145 26.29 -18.43 13.19
N ALA A 146 27.24 -18.12 12.30
CA ALA A 146 27.11 -17.00 11.38
C ALA A 146 25.86 -17.13 10.52
N GLN A 147 25.62 -18.31 9.93
CA GLN A 147 24.46 -18.56 9.07
C GLN A 147 23.13 -18.51 9.82
N SER A 148 23.06 -19.12 11.00
CA SER A 148 21.86 -19.06 11.84
C SER A 148 21.53 -17.63 12.27
N LEU A 149 22.55 -16.83 12.64
CA LEU A 149 22.37 -15.43 12.99
C LEU A 149 21.93 -14.59 11.78
N THR A 150 22.58 -14.77 10.63
CA THR A 150 22.22 -14.05 9.39
C THR A 150 20.81 -14.40 8.93
N GLY A 151 20.43 -15.68 8.94
CA GLY A 151 19.08 -16.10 8.56
C GLY A 151 18.01 -15.55 9.49
N LEU A 152 18.27 -15.53 10.81
CA LEU A 152 17.34 -14.98 11.78
C LEU A 152 17.15 -13.46 11.61
N LEU A 153 18.26 -12.70 11.54
CA LEU A 153 18.22 -11.25 11.40
C LEU A 153 17.58 -10.81 10.09
N LEU A 154 17.95 -11.47 8.98
CA LEU A 154 17.46 -11.13 7.65
C LEU A 154 15.98 -11.55 7.50
N GLY A 155 15.61 -12.71 8.02
CA GLY A 155 14.22 -13.17 8.09
C GLY A 155 13.33 -12.22 8.90
N ALA A 156 13.77 -11.84 10.11
CA ALA A 156 13.03 -10.90 10.97
C ALA A 156 12.95 -9.50 10.36
N GLY A 157 14.04 -9.00 9.76
CA GLY A 157 14.09 -7.70 9.10
C GLY A 157 13.12 -7.61 7.91
N ILE A 158 13.12 -8.62 7.04
CA ILE A 158 12.18 -8.68 5.90
C ILE A 158 10.73 -8.79 6.37
N GLN A 159 10.47 -9.60 7.40
CA GLN A 159 9.13 -9.72 7.97
C GLN A 159 8.63 -8.37 8.50
N ARG A 160 9.47 -7.67 9.28
CA ARG A 160 9.12 -6.34 9.82
C ARG A 160 8.88 -5.31 8.72
N LEU A 161 9.70 -5.34 7.67
CA LEU A 161 9.52 -4.46 6.51
C LEU A 161 8.19 -4.72 5.79
N ARG A 162 7.82 -5.99 5.60
CA ARG A 162 6.55 -6.37 4.97
C ARG A 162 5.36 -5.93 5.81
N GLU A 163 5.41 -6.12 7.13
CA GLU A 163 4.36 -5.68 8.05
C GLU A 163 4.16 -4.16 7.99
N LEU A 164 5.25 -3.38 8.05
CA LEU A 164 5.19 -1.92 7.94
C LEU A 164 4.66 -1.46 6.58
N ASN A 165 5.06 -2.11 5.49
CA ASN A 165 4.56 -1.76 4.16
C ASN A 165 3.06 -2.08 4.03
N GLN A 166 2.60 -3.22 4.56
CA GLN A 166 1.18 -3.57 4.61
C GLN A 166 0.36 -2.61 5.48
N SER A 167 0.87 -2.20 6.65
CA SER A 167 0.17 -1.21 7.48
C SER A 167 0.06 0.13 6.77
N LEU A 168 1.13 0.59 6.12
CA LEU A 168 1.14 1.83 5.35
C LEU A 168 0.16 1.77 4.16
N GLN A 169 0.13 0.67 3.42
CA GLN A 169 -0.86 0.46 2.35
C GLN A 169 -2.30 0.49 2.87
N ASN A 170 -2.56 -0.13 4.03
CA ASN A 170 -3.87 -0.10 4.67
C ASN A 170 -4.26 1.30 5.13
N GLU A 171 -3.34 2.07 5.69
CA GLU A 171 -3.56 3.47 6.08
C GLU A 171 -3.84 4.36 4.87
N LEU A 172 -3.05 4.22 3.79
CA LEU A 172 -3.30 4.94 2.54
C LEU A 172 -4.68 4.60 1.96
N ALA A 173 -5.06 3.32 1.93
CA ALA A 173 -6.37 2.90 1.46
C ALA A 173 -7.51 3.46 2.33
N ARG A 174 -7.32 3.54 3.66
CA ARG A 174 -8.27 4.19 4.58
C ARG A 174 -8.38 5.69 4.31
N ASN A 175 -7.24 6.38 4.15
CA ASN A 175 -7.22 7.81 3.85
C ASN A 175 -7.91 8.12 2.52
N HIS A 176 -7.66 7.33 1.47
CA HIS A 176 -8.35 7.48 0.19
C HIS A 176 -9.87 7.34 0.34
N ARG A 177 -10.35 6.30 1.05
CA ARG A 177 -11.79 6.11 1.31
C ARG A 177 -12.40 7.25 2.12
N LEU A 178 -11.66 7.81 3.07
CA LEU A 178 -12.12 8.97 3.85
C LEU A 178 -12.21 10.22 2.98
N ALA A 179 -11.23 10.45 2.10
CA ALA A 179 -11.24 11.57 1.16
C ALA A 179 -12.41 11.46 0.18
N GLU A 180 -12.68 10.28 -0.37
CA GLU A 180 -13.84 10.01 -1.24
C GLU A 180 -15.16 10.34 -0.51
N ARG A 181 -15.34 9.82 0.71
CA ARG A 181 -16.55 10.11 1.52
C ARG A 181 -16.70 11.58 1.87
N LEU A 182 -15.60 12.29 2.14
CA LEU A 182 -15.63 13.72 2.41
C LEU A 182 -16.09 14.49 1.16
N LEU A 183 -15.59 14.14 -0.02
CA LEU A 183 -16.02 14.74 -1.28
C LEU A 183 -17.50 14.47 -1.56
N GLU A 184 -17.96 13.22 -1.38
CA GLU A 184 -19.37 12.86 -1.52
C GLU A 184 -20.26 13.65 -0.56
N THR A 185 -19.83 13.79 0.70
CA THR A 185 -20.56 14.54 1.71
C THR A 185 -20.58 16.03 1.39
N GLU A 186 -19.45 16.61 0.98
CA GLU A 186 -19.37 18.01 0.57
C GLU A 186 -20.30 18.30 -0.61
N GLU A 187 -20.34 17.41 -1.60
CA GLU A 187 -21.21 17.55 -2.77
C GLU A 187 -22.70 17.41 -2.40
N SER A 188 -23.03 16.46 -1.50
CA SER A 188 -24.39 16.32 -0.96
C SER A 188 -24.82 17.60 -0.22
N VAL A 189 -23.97 18.13 0.65
CA VAL A 189 -24.27 19.36 1.40
C VAL A 189 -24.43 20.54 0.45
N ARG A 190 -23.55 20.68 -0.56
CA ARG A 190 -23.72 21.71 -1.60
C ARG A 190 -25.04 21.59 -2.34
N ARG A 191 -25.45 20.36 -2.68
CA ARG A 191 -26.75 20.08 -3.32
C ARG A 191 -27.91 20.50 -2.44
N ASP A 192 -27.87 20.15 -1.17
CA ASP A 192 -28.94 20.43 -0.23
C ASP A 192 -29.06 21.93 0.06
N VAL A 193 -27.95 22.60 0.31
CA VAL A 193 -27.90 24.06 0.50
C VAL A 193 -28.42 24.79 -0.75
N ALA A 194 -28.02 24.36 -1.95
CA ALA A 194 -28.50 25.01 -3.17
C ALA A 194 -30.01 24.82 -3.40
N ARG A 195 -30.56 23.68 -2.97
CA ARG A 195 -32.00 23.40 -3.04
C ARG A 195 -32.78 24.25 -2.04
N GLU A 196 -32.37 24.24 -0.77
CA GLU A 196 -33.02 25.00 0.29
C GLU A 196 -33.02 26.51 -0.01
N LEU A 197 -31.88 27.05 -0.43
CA LEU A 197 -31.78 28.46 -0.82
C LEU A 197 -32.66 28.80 -2.03
N HIS A 198 -32.76 27.92 -3.02
CA HIS A 198 -33.63 28.17 -4.17
C HIS A 198 -35.10 28.22 -3.78
N ASP A 199 -35.53 27.27 -2.95
CA ASP A 199 -36.92 27.14 -2.56
C ASP A 199 -37.33 28.33 -1.68
N ASP A 200 -36.50 28.67 -0.68
CA ASP A 200 -36.77 29.76 0.26
C ASP A 200 -36.73 31.15 -0.42
N ILE A 201 -35.71 31.41 -1.25
CA ILE A 201 -35.59 32.68 -1.98
C ILE A 201 -36.66 32.78 -3.07
N GLY A 202 -36.94 31.69 -3.79
CA GLY A 202 -37.98 31.64 -4.81
C GLY A 202 -39.36 31.95 -4.25
N GLN A 203 -39.71 31.36 -3.09
CA GLN A 203 -40.95 31.65 -2.39
C GLN A 203 -41.02 33.10 -1.92
N THR A 204 -39.95 33.61 -1.30
CA THR A 204 -39.89 35.00 -0.82
C THR A 204 -40.06 36.01 -1.95
N ILE A 205 -39.39 35.80 -3.09
CA ILE A 205 -39.51 36.68 -4.26
C ILE A 205 -40.91 36.62 -4.87
N THR A 206 -41.51 35.43 -4.91
CA THR A 206 -42.90 35.25 -5.37
C THR A 206 -43.88 36.02 -4.48
N ALA A 207 -43.69 35.97 -3.16
CA ALA A 207 -44.49 36.73 -2.20
C ALA A 207 -44.35 38.24 -2.40
N ILE A 208 -43.12 38.75 -2.55
CA ILE A 208 -42.86 40.19 -2.79
C ILE A 208 -43.54 40.65 -4.09
N ARG A 209 -43.40 39.90 -5.19
CA ARG A 209 -44.05 40.22 -6.47
C ARG A 209 -45.57 40.19 -6.37
N THR A 210 -46.11 39.22 -5.65
CA THR A 210 -47.56 39.11 -5.42
C THR A 210 -48.08 40.33 -4.66
N GLN A 211 -47.40 40.73 -3.58
CA GLN A 211 -47.79 41.90 -2.79
C GLN A 211 -47.67 43.20 -3.60
N ALA A 212 -46.60 43.36 -4.38
CA ALA A 212 -46.42 44.49 -5.29
C ALA A 212 -47.54 44.56 -6.34
N GLY A 213 -47.93 43.41 -6.91
CA GLY A 213 -49.05 43.31 -7.85
C GLY A 213 -50.40 43.65 -7.22
N ILE A 214 -50.64 43.22 -5.98
CA ILE A 214 -51.85 43.56 -5.22
C ILE A 214 -51.94 45.08 -4.99
N VAL A 215 -50.85 45.71 -4.53
CA VAL A 215 -50.81 47.16 -4.27
C VAL A 215 -51.08 47.96 -5.55
N GLN A 216 -50.52 47.54 -6.69
CA GLN A 216 -50.81 48.16 -7.99
C GLN A 216 -52.29 48.03 -8.41
N ARG A 217 -52.92 46.89 -8.11
CA ARG A 217 -54.34 46.63 -8.42
C ARG A 217 -55.30 47.41 -7.51
N LEU A 218 -54.91 47.67 -6.25
CA LEU A 218 -55.74 48.42 -5.28
C LEU A 218 -55.76 49.93 -5.57
N ALA A 219 -54.74 50.48 -6.25
CA ALA A 219 -54.67 51.91 -6.58
C ALA A 219 -54.43 52.16 -8.09
N PRO A 220 -55.34 51.71 -8.98
CA PRO A 220 -55.10 51.68 -10.43
C PRO A 220 -54.96 53.07 -11.08
N GLY A 221 -55.48 54.12 -10.44
CA GLY A 221 -55.41 55.52 -10.89
C GLY A 221 -54.22 56.32 -10.34
N ASN A 222 -53.42 55.75 -9.41
CA ASN A 222 -52.26 56.44 -8.86
C ASN A 222 -50.99 56.00 -9.62
N THR A 223 -50.49 56.89 -10.48
CA THR A 223 -49.30 56.66 -11.30
C THR A 223 -48.04 56.40 -10.48
N GLY A 224 -47.89 57.05 -9.31
CA GLY A 224 -46.77 56.82 -8.40
C GLY A 224 -46.77 55.40 -7.82
N VAL A 225 -47.93 54.89 -7.40
CA VAL A 225 -48.06 53.52 -6.89
C VAL A 225 -47.77 52.47 -7.97
N LYS A 226 -48.21 52.71 -9.21
CA LYS A 226 -47.87 51.85 -10.35
C LYS A 226 -46.37 51.80 -10.62
N GLN A 227 -45.70 52.96 -10.65
CA GLN A 227 -44.24 53.03 -10.84
C GLN A 227 -43.49 52.33 -9.70
N SER A 228 -43.85 52.59 -8.44
CA SER A 228 -43.21 51.92 -7.31
C SER A 228 -43.40 50.40 -7.34
N GLY A 229 -44.61 49.92 -7.67
CA GLY A 229 -44.87 48.49 -7.81
C GLY A 229 -44.05 47.83 -8.92
N ALA A 230 -43.96 48.46 -10.10
CA ALA A 230 -43.12 47.98 -11.19
C ALA A 230 -41.63 47.97 -10.82
N HIS A 231 -41.19 48.97 -10.05
CA HIS A 231 -39.80 49.04 -9.58
C HIS A 231 -39.48 47.93 -8.56
N ILE A 232 -40.40 47.62 -7.64
CA ILE A 232 -40.26 46.48 -6.71
C ILE A 232 -40.19 45.16 -7.48
N GLU A 233 -41.01 44.97 -8.50
CA GLU A 233 -40.98 43.77 -9.34
C GLU A 233 -39.64 43.63 -10.07
N GLN A 234 -39.13 44.73 -10.65
CA GLN A 234 -37.84 44.75 -11.34
C GLN A 234 -36.68 44.45 -10.38
N LEU A 235 -36.67 45.04 -9.18
CA LEU A 235 -35.66 44.76 -8.15
C LEU A 235 -35.72 43.30 -7.69
N SER A 236 -36.93 42.76 -7.50
CA SER A 236 -37.12 41.37 -7.10
C SER A 236 -36.59 40.39 -8.15
N LEU A 237 -36.81 40.67 -9.44
CA LEU A 237 -36.23 39.89 -10.55
C LEU A 237 -34.69 40.01 -10.57
N GLY A 238 -34.14 41.20 -10.37
CA GLY A 238 -32.68 41.38 -10.29
C GLY A 238 -32.02 40.62 -9.14
N VAL A 239 -32.69 40.53 -7.98
CA VAL A 239 -32.25 39.68 -6.86
C VAL A 239 -32.35 38.21 -7.21
N TYR A 240 -33.46 37.77 -7.82
CA TYR A 240 -33.63 36.38 -8.27
C TYR A 240 -32.51 35.95 -9.20
N ASP A 241 -32.21 36.74 -10.22
CA ASP A 241 -31.15 36.43 -11.20
C ASP A 241 -29.76 36.44 -10.57
N SER A 242 -29.52 37.30 -9.59
CA SER A 242 -28.24 37.34 -8.87
C SER A 242 -28.06 36.11 -7.98
N VAL A 243 -29.09 35.71 -7.25
CA VAL A 243 -29.10 34.47 -6.45
C VAL A 243 -28.98 33.25 -7.34
N ARG A 244 -29.73 33.18 -8.45
CA ARG A 244 -29.65 32.07 -9.41
C ARG A 244 -28.24 31.92 -9.98
N ARG A 245 -27.56 33.03 -10.30
CA ARG A 245 -26.15 33.01 -10.73
C ARG A 245 -25.21 32.50 -9.63
N LEU A 246 -25.42 32.88 -8.37
CA LEU A 246 -24.61 32.39 -7.24
C LEU A 246 -24.84 30.89 -6.99
N LEU A 247 -26.10 30.43 -7.03
CA LEU A 247 -26.45 29.02 -6.91
C LEU A 247 -25.85 28.18 -8.05
N GLY A 248 -25.84 28.72 -9.27
CA GLY A 248 -25.20 28.09 -10.42
C GLY A 248 -23.68 27.91 -10.28
N ARG A 249 -23.01 28.71 -9.43
CA ARG A 249 -21.58 28.51 -9.07
C ARG A 249 -21.38 27.47 -7.98
N LEU A 250 -22.36 27.26 -7.10
CA LEU A 250 -22.29 26.26 -6.03
C LEU A 250 -22.49 24.84 -6.56
N ARG A 251 -23.44 24.65 -7.47
CA ARG A 251 -23.64 23.38 -8.18
C ARG A 251 -24.36 23.62 -9.51
N PRO A 252 -23.85 23.11 -10.64
CA PRO A 252 -24.52 23.23 -11.91
C PRO A 252 -25.77 22.32 -11.93
N ARG A 253 -26.90 22.86 -11.49
CA ARG A 253 -28.21 22.16 -11.45
C ARG A 253 -28.64 21.59 -12.80
N GLN A 254 -28.09 22.10 -13.90
CA GLN A 254 -28.32 21.57 -15.24
C GLN A 254 -27.97 20.07 -15.33
N LEU A 255 -27.03 19.58 -14.50
CA LEU A 255 -26.67 18.16 -14.44
C LEU A 255 -27.62 17.28 -13.62
N ASP A 256 -28.56 17.84 -12.86
CA ASP A 256 -29.52 17.04 -12.09
C ASP A 256 -30.69 16.54 -12.94
N ASP A 257 -31.16 17.39 -13.86
CA ASP A 257 -32.35 17.13 -14.68
C ASP A 257 -32.01 16.86 -16.16
N LEU A 258 -30.78 17.12 -16.59
CA LEU A 258 -30.33 16.96 -17.97
C LEU A 258 -29.09 16.05 -18.08
N THR A 259 -28.91 15.47 -19.27
CA THR A 259 -27.66 14.80 -19.64
C THR A 259 -26.50 15.79 -19.69
N LEU A 260 -25.27 15.32 -19.53
CA LEU A 260 -24.08 16.19 -19.52
C LEU A 260 -23.97 16.97 -20.85
N GLU A 261 -24.27 16.34 -21.98
CA GLU A 261 -24.33 17.00 -23.28
C GLU A 261 -25.33 18.17 -23.29
N GLN A 262 -26.55 17.94 -22.80
CA GLN A 262 -27.61 18.94 -22.79
C GLN A 262 -27.26 20.11 -21.86
N ALA A 263 -26.65 19.82 -20.72
CA ALA A 263 -26.14 20.84 -19.80
C ALA A 263 -25.09 21.73 -20.49
N ILE A 264 -24.09 21.14 -21.15
CA ILE A 264 -23.04 21.91 -21.87
C ILE A 264 -23.63 22.71 -23.04
N ARG A 265 -24.58 22.16 -23.80
CA ARG A 265 -25.30 22.91 -24.84
C ARG A 265 -26.08 24.10 -24.26
N SER A 266 -26.66 23.94 -23.07
CA SER A 266 -27.34 25.03 -22.38
C SER A 266 -26.35 26.12 -21.94
N LEU A 267 -25.21 25.73 -21.39
CA LEU A 267 -24.14 26.64 -21.00
C LEU A 267 -23.65 27.48 -22.19
N LEU A 268 -23.40 26.86 -23.35
CA LEU A 268 -22.99 27.58 -24.56
C LEU A 268 -24.03 28.60 -25.04
N ARG A 269 -25.32 28.30 -24.88
CA ARG A 269 -26.41 29.24 -25.19
C ARG A 269 -26.47 30.41 -24.20
N GLU A 270 -26.29 30.14 -22.90
CA GLU A 270 -26.26 31.17 -21.86
C GLU A 270 -25.07 32.13 -22.01
N MET A 271 -23.96 31.69 -22.60
CA MET A 271 -22.81 32.55 -22.89
C MET A 271 -23.05 33.54 -24.03
N GLU A 272 -24.16 33.40 -24.77
CA GLU A 272 -24.55 34.26 -25.90
C GLU A 272 -23.40 34.52 -26.90
N LEU A 273 -22.59 33.49 -27.18
CA LEU A 273 -21.42 33.60 -28.05
C LEU A 273 -21.80 34.07 -29.47
N GLU A 274 -22.96 33.64 -29.96
CA GLU A 274 -23.49 34.04 -31.27
C GLU A 274 -23.89 35.53 -31.31
N SER A 275 -24.43 36.09 -30.22
CA SER A 275 -24.75 37.53 -30.15
C SER A 275 -23.49 38.41 -30.19
N ARG A 276 -22.34 37.82 -29.85
CA ARG A 276 -21.01 38.42 -29.92
C ARG A 276 -20.27 38.11 -31.23
N GLY A 277 -20.92 37.45 -32.19
CA GLY A 277 -20.35 37.09 -33.49
C GLY A 277 -19.37 35.90 -33.47
N ILE A 278 -19.36 35.11 -32.40
CA ILE A 278 -18.49 33.93 -32.26
C ILE A 278 -19.31 32.69 -32.66
N VAL A 279 -18.87 32.00 -33.73
CA VAL A 279 -19.46 30.73 -34.16
C VAL A 279 -18.94 29.62 -33.26
N SER A 280 -19.83 28.97 -32.52
CA SER A 280 -19.49 27.85 -31.62
C SER A 280 -19.94 26.51 -32.22
N HIS A 281 -19.09 25.49 -32.12
CA HIS A 281 -19.40 24.12 -32.54
C HIS A 281 -19.09 23.16 -31.39
N LEU A 282 -20.06 22.31 -31.04
CA LEU A 282 -19.89 21.25 -30.04
C LEU A 282 -19.83 19.89 -30.77
N ASP A 283 -18.68 19.21 -30.69
CA ASP A 283 -18.52 17.81 -31.10
C ASP A 283 -18.57 16.91 -29.86
N TRP A 284 -19.61 16.07 -29.78
CA TRP A 284 -19.87 15.21 -28.63
C TRP A 284 -19.59 13.74 -28.99
N ARG A 285 -18.59 13.14 -28.33
CA ARG A 285 -18.16 11.74 -28.60
C ARG A 285 -17.96 10.92 -27.32
N ILE A 286 -18.66 11.28 -26.25
CA ILE A 286 -18.51 10.66 -24.94
C ILE A 286 -19.71 9.74 -24.69
N ASP A 287 -19.45 8.51 -24.24
CA ASP A 287 -20.50 7.62 -23.73
C ASP A 287 -20.81 7.98 -22.27
N GLU A 288 -21.95 8.64 -22.06
CA GLU A 288 -22.37 9.11 -20.73
C GLU A 288 -22.67 7.97 -19.75
N SER A 289 -22.99 6.76 -20.24
CA SER A 289 -23.32 5.61 -19.39
C SER A 289 -22.12 5.07 -18.60
N ALA A 290 -20.91 5.36 -19.08
CA ALA A 290 -19.66 4.96 -18.44
C ALA A 290 -19.13 5.99 -17.42
N LEU A 291 -19.77 7.17 -17.31
CA LEU A 291 -19.31 8.24 -16.42
C LEU A 291 -19.96 8.14 -15.04
N SER A 292 -19.15 8.25 -13.99
CA SER A 292 -19.67 8.47 -12.64
C SER A 292 -20.24 9.89 -12.51
N GLU A 293 -21.20 10.10 -11.60
CA GLU A 293 -21.80 11.41 -11.33
C GLU A 293 -20.74 12.48 -11.01
N GLY A 294 -19.72 12.11 -10.22
CA GLY A 294 -18.59 12.99 -9.90
C GLY A 294 -17.77 13.42 -11.12
N LEU A 295 -17.55 12.50 -12.08
CA LEU A 295 -16.81 12.82 -13.31
C LEU A 295 -17.62 13.76 -14.20
N ARG A 296 -18.94 13.57 -14.29
CA ARG A 296 -19.84 14.47 -15.02
C ARG A 296 -19.79 15.89 -14.47
N VAL A 297 -19.87 16.04 -13.14
CA VAL A 297 -19.78 17.36 -12.48
C VAL A 297 -18.43 18.01 -12.75
N THR A 298 -17.35 17.23 -12.71
CA THR A 298 -15.99 17.72 -12.95
C THR A 298 -15.82 18.20 -14.39
N LEU A 299 -16.26 17.40 -15.37
CA LEU A 299 -16.23 17.77 -16.79
C LEU A 299 -17.02 19.05 -17.06
N PHE A 300 -18.22 19.16 -16.49
CA PHE A 300 -19.01 20.38 -16.63
C PHE A 300 -18.31 21.60 -16.02
N ARG A 301 -17.71 21.47 -14.84
CA ARG A 301 -16.96 22.58 -14.22
C ARG A 301 -15.78 23.03 -15.08
N VAL A 302 -15.05 22.09 -15.68
CA VAL A 302 -13.96 22.43 -16.62
C VAL A 302 -14.49 23.25 -17.80
N CYS A 303 -15.63 22.86 -18.38
CA CYS A 303 -16.26 23.63 -19.46
C CYS A 303 -16.84 24.98 -19.01
N GLN A 304 -17.16 25.14 -17.73
CA GLN A 304 -17.69 26.39 -17.16
C GLN A 304 -16.59 27.39 -16.80
N GLU A 305 -15.43 26.91 -16.34
CA GLU A 305 -14.30 27.73 -15.92
C GLU A 305 -13.31 28.06 -17.04
N GLY A 306 -13.26 27.23 -18.09
CA GLY A 306 -12.42 27.44 -19.28
C GLY A 306 -13.00 28.46 -20.25
#